data_AF-A0A7S1WHE9-F1
#
_entry.id   AF-A0A7S1WHE9-F1
#
_cell.length_a   1.000
_cell.length_b   1.000
_cell.length_c   1.000
_cell.angle_alpha   90.00
_cell.angle_beta   90.00
_cell.angle_gamma   90.00
#
_symmetry.space_group_name_H-M   'P 1'
#
loop_
_entity.id
_entity.type
_entity.pdbx_description
1 polymer ?
#
loop_
_entity_poly.entity_id
_entity_poly.type
_entity_poly.pdbx_seq_one_letter_code
_entity_poly.pdbx_strand_id
1 'polypeptide(L)'
;SKEFLDAEMALFDKQCSECDIVITTALIPGRPAPKLIKAYMVEKMKRGSVVVDLAAINGGNCEGTVTGERVVTENGVTILGTDMVQSATCQASDLFGNNLSKFL
;
A
#
# COMPACT_ATOMS: atom_id res chain seq x y z
N SER A 1 4.91 0.55 21.94
CA SER A 1 3.92 0.08 22.93
C SER A 1 2.54 0.12 22.29
N LYS A 2 1.48 -0.32 22.98
CA LYS A 2 0.11 -0.18 22.48
C LYS A 2 -0.26 1.29 22.22
N GLU A 3 0.19 2.20 23.08
CA GLU A 3 -0.09 3.64 22.89
C GLU A 3 0.52 4.20 21.61
N PHE A 4 1.66 3.68 21.17
CA PHE A 4 2.29 4.10 19.92
C PHE A 4 1.41 3.75 18.70
N LEU A 5 0.89 2.51 18.66
CA LEU A 5 0.01 2.07 17.57
C LEU A 5 -1.31 2.83 17.58
N ASP A 6 -1.90 3.07 18.75
CA ASP A 6 -3.15 3.82 18.84
C ASP A 6 -2.97 5.27 18.36
N ALA A 7 -1.87 5.92 18.73
CA ALA A 7 -1.52 7.26 18.26
C ALA A 7 -1.25 7.30 16.74
N GLU A 8 -0.54 6.29 16.22
CA GLU A 8 -0.25 6.13 14.79
C GLU A 8 -1.55 5.95 13.99
N MET A 9 -2.48 5.11 14.46
CA MET A 9 -3.78 4.91 13.81
C MET A 9 -4.67 6.15 13.84
N ALA A 10 -4.63 6.93 14.92
CA ALA A 10 -5.32 8.22 14.99
C ALA A 10 -4.72 9.25 14.00
N LEU A 11 -3.40 9.23 13.83
CA LEU A 11 -2.72 10.05 12.84
C LEU A 11 -3.13 9.66 11.42
N PHE A 12 -3.15 8.36 11.09
CA PHE A 12 -3.57 7.87 9.78
C PHE A 12 -5.02 8.25 9.46
N ASP A 13 -5.93 8.13 10.43
CA ASP A 13 -7.32 8.53 10.26
C ASP A 13 -7.44 10.01 9.86
N LYS A 14 -6.73 10.88 10.57
CA LYS A 14 -6.71 12.31 10.25
C LYS A 14 -6.11 12.56 8.86
N GLN A 15 -4.95 11.98 8.57
CA GLN A 15 -4.26 12.22 7.30
C GLN A 15 -5.03 11.70 6.09
N CYS A 16 -5.71 10.56 6.20
CA CYS A 16 -6.54 10.04 5.10
C CYS A 16 -7.65 11.02 4.70
N SER A 17 -8.20 11.81 5.63
CA SER A 17 -9.21 12.82 5.28
C SER A 17 -8.65 14.02 4.50
N GLU A 18 -7.34 14.28 4.61
CA GLU A 18 -6.66 15.43 4.01
C GLU A 18 -5.98 15.06 2.67
N CYS A 19 -5.38 13.88 2.59
CA CYS A 19 -4.58 13.41 1.47
C CYS A 19 -5.43 12.94 0.26
N ASP A 20 -4.98 13.31 -0.94
CA ASP A 20 -5.57 12.82 -2.19
C ASP A 20 -4.95 11.48 -2.64
N ILE A 21 -3.70 11.20 -2.23
CA ILE A 21 -2.98 9.96 -2.54
C ILE A 21 -2.34 9.39 -1.27
N VAL A 22 -2.50 8.09 -1.04
CA VAL A 22 -1.85 7.36 0.05
C VAL A 22 -1.05 6.19 -0.54
N ILE A 23 0.21 6.05 -0.16
CA ILE A 23 1.08 4.94 -0.59
C ILE A 23 1.52 4.17 0.64
N THR A 24 1.22 2.88 0.70
CA THR A 24 1.55 2.01 1.84
C THR A 24 2.63 1.00 1.49
N THR A 25 3.68 0.92 2.30
CA THR A 25 4.87 0.09 2.03
C THR A 25 5.29 -0.80 3.19
N ALA A 26 4.54 -0.79 4.30
CA ALA A 26 4.88 -1.58 5.47
C ALA A 26 4.78 -3.07 5.15
N LEU A 27 5.92 -3.77 5.25
CA LEU A 27 6.02 -5.20 4.97
C LEU A 27 7.04 -5.83 5.91
N ILE A 28 6.62 -6.88 6.63
CA ILE A 28 7.51 -7.71 7.44
C ILE A 28 7.63 -9.09 6.78
N PRO A 29 8.84 -9.51 6.37
CA PRO A 29 9.04 -10.82 5.75
C PRO A 29 8.50 -11.97 6.61
N GLY A 30 7.78 -12.91 5.97
CA GLY A 30 7.21 -14.08 6.62
C GLY A 30 5.97 -13.80 7.50
N ARG A 31 5.44 -12.56 7.50
CA ARG A 31 4.21 -12.21 8.19
C ARG A 31 3.21 -11.55 7.25
N PRO A 32 1.90 -11.64 7.56
CA PRO A 32 0.89 -10.84 6.86
C PRO A 32 1.17 -9.34 7.02
N ALA A 33 0.83 -8.57 6.01
CA ALA A 33 0.89 -7.11 6.07
C ALA A 33 -0.06 -6.59 7.17
N PRO A 34 0.38 -5.62 7.99
CA PRO A 34 -0.47 -5.03 9.02
C PRO A 34 -1.58 -4.19 8.37
N LYS A 35 -2.83 -4.34 8.83
CA LYS A 35 -3.96 -3.54 8.34
C LYS A 35 -3.96 -2.15 8.97
N LEU A 36 -3.17 -1.24 8.40
CA LEU A 36 -2.97 0.14 8.87
C LEU A 36 -4.01 1.11 8.31
N ILE A 37 -4.43 0.94 7.06
CA ILE A 37 -5.46 1.79 6.45
C ILE A 37 -6.78 1.03 6.49
N LYS A 38 -7.69 1.49 7.36
CA LYS A 38 -8.98 0.86 7.59
C LYS A 38 -10.02 1.32 6.58
N ALA A 39 -11.04 0.51 6.33
CA ALA A 39 -12.10 0.86 5.39
C ALA A 39 -12.75 2.23 5.70
N TYR A 40 -13.02 2.49 6.98
CA TYR A 40 -13.59 3.77 7.44
C TYR A 40 -12.64 4.97 7.22
N MET A 41 -11.33 4.76 7.12
CA MET A 41 -10.37 5.83 6.81
C MET A 41 -10.41 6.14 5.31
N VAL A 42 -10.53 5.11 4.47
CA VAL A 42 -10.69 5.25 3.01
C VAL A 42 -12.01 5.95 2.68
N GLU A 43 -13.08 5.66 3.42
CA GLU A 43 -14.38 6.32 3.27
C GLU A 43 -14.32 7.84 3.48
N LYS A 44 -13.40 8.31 4.34
CA LYS A 44 -13.19 9.74 4.62
C LYS A 44 -12.37 10.46 3.55
N MET A 45 -11.69 9.72 2.67
CA MET A 45 -10.93 10.33 1.58
C MET A 45 -11.87 10.99 0.58
N LYS A 46 -11.36 11.98 -0.16
CA LYS A 46 -12.11 12.63 -1.22
C LYS A 46 -12.42 11.65 -2.35
N ARG A 47 -13.58 11.82 -2.99
CA ARG A 47 -13.91 11.08 -4.20
C ARG A 47 -12.84 11.32 -5.27
N GLY A 48 -12.35 10.26 -5.90
CA GLY A 48 -11.26 10.30 -6.88
C GLY A 48 -9.86 10.14 -6.28
N SER A 49 -9.72 10.11 -4.94
CA SER A 49 -8.45 9.78 -4.29
C SER A 49 -7.95 8.39 -4.67
N VAL A 50 -6.66 8.16 -4.48
CA VAL A 50 -6.00 6.89 -4.81
C VAL A 50 -5.19 6.34 -3.64
N VAL A 51 -5.35 5.05 -3.36
CA VAL A 51 -4.50 4.28 -2.46
C VAL A 51 -3.64 3.32 -3.28
N VAL A 52 -2.32 3.37 -3.11
CA VAL A 52 -1.37 2.44 -3.74
C VAL A 52 -0.76 1.56 -2.67
N ASP A 53 -1.07 0.26 -2.70
CA ASP A 53 -0.65 -0.67 -1.65
C ASP A 53 0.44 -1.62 -2.13
N LEU A 54 1.69 -1.28 -1.81
CA LEU A 54 2.86 -2.06 -2.22
C LEU A 54 3.03 -3.36 -1.43
N ALA A 55 2.26 -3.56 -0.36
CA ALA A 55 2.27 -4.81 0.41
C ALA A 55 1.14 -5.77 0.01
N ALA A 56 0.46 -5.52 -1.12
CA ALA A 56 -0.68 -6.31 -1.59
C ALA A 56 -0.38 -7.81 -1.69
N ILE A 57 0.84 -8.19 -2.05
CA ILE A 57 1.29 -9.60 -2.17
C ILE A 57 1.20 -10.35 -0.82
N ASN A 58 1.36 -9.65 0.30
CA ASN A 58 1.29 -10.22 1.65
C ASN A 58 -0.03 -9.91 2.36
N GLY A 59 -1.09 -9.65 1.59
CA GLY A 59 -2.42 -9.34 2.08
C GLY A 59 -2.75 -7.84 2.12
N GLY A 60 -1.79 -6.95 1.90
CA GLY A 60 -2.00 -5.50 1.80
C GLY A 60 -2.14 -4.76 3.14
N ASN A 61 -1.64 -3.54 3.20
CA ASN A 61 -1.81 -2.63 4.34
C ASN A 61 -3.19 -1.95 4.39
N CYS A 62 -3.88 -1.87 3.25
CA CYS A 62 -5.22 -1.30 3.16
C CYS A 62 -6.30 -2.39 3.22
N GLU A 63 -7.40 -2.10 3.92
CA GLU A 63 -8.61 -2.89 3.86
C GLU A 63 -9.34 -2.62 2.53
N GLY A 64 -9.67 -3.69 1.79
CA GLY A 64 -10.18 -3.59 0.42
C GLY A 64 -9.12 -3.75 -0.67
N THR A 65 -7.84 -3.87 -0.31
CA THR A 65 -6.79 -4.29 -1.26
C THR A 65 -7.07 -5.71 -1.76
N VAL A 66 -7.12 -5.84 -3.09
CA VAL A 66 -7.11 -7.13 -3.79
C VAL A 66 -5.86 -7.19 -4.65
N THR A 67 -5.06 -8.24 -4.47
CA THR A 67 -3.76 -8.39 -5.12
C THR A 67 -3.91 -8.47 -6.64
N GLY A 68 -3.16 -7.63 -7.36
CA GLY A 68 -3.19 -7.56 -8.81
C GLY A 68 -4.38 -6.79 -9.39
N GLU A 69 -5.27 -6.27 -8.55
CA GLU A 69 -6.51 -5.62 -9.00
C GLU A 69 -6.55 -4.13 -8.69
N ARG A 70 -7.34 -3.43 -9.51
CA ARG A 70 -7.80 -2.07 -9.26
C ARG A 70 -9.22 -2.13 -8.74
N VAL A 71 -9.40 -1.80 -7.47
CA VAL A 71 -10.72 -1.76 -6.82
C VAL A 71 -11.18 -0.31 -6.72
N VAL A 72 -12.45 -0.04 -7.03
CA VAL A 72 -13.06 1.27 -6.80
C VAL A 72 -14.09 1.11 -5.68
N THR A 73 -13.94 1.87 -4.61
CA THR A 73 -14.85 1.85 -3.46
C THR A 73 -16.16 2.58 -3.76
N GLU A 74 -17.17 2.40 -2.93
CA GLU A 74 -18.48 3.05 -3.09
C GLU A 74 -18.38 4.59 -3.02
N ASN A 75 -17.49 5.15 -2.18
CA ASN A 75 -17.23 6.59 -2.12
C ASN A 75 -16.35 7.11 -3.29
N GLY A 76 -15.94 6.24 -4.22
CA GLY A 76 -15.22 6.58 -5.43
C GLY A 76 -13.71 6.77 -5.26
N VAL A 77 -13.11 6.16 -4.24
CA VAL A 77 -11.66 6.06 -4.06
C VAL A 77 -11.15 4.85 -4.83
N THR A 78 -9.99 4.96 -5.48
CA THR A 78 -9.36 3.85 -6.19
C THR A 78 -8.27 3.21 -5.33
N ILE A 79 -8.36 1.92 -5.06
CA ILE A 79 -7.32 1.13 -4.39
C ILE A 79 -6.59 0.30 -5.44
N LEU A 80 -5.26 0.46 -5.50
CA LEU A 80 -4.36 -0.26 -6.40
C LEU A 80 -3.55 -1.28 -5.59
N GLY A 81 -3.89 -2.56 -5.73
CA GLY A 81 -3.13 -3.67 -5.14
C GLY A 81 -2.08 -4.25 -6.09
N THR A 82 -1.43 -3.40 -6.89
CA THR A 82 -0.55 -3.85 -7.98
C THR A 82 0.89 -4.12 -7.50
N ASP A 83 1.54 -5.11 -8.12
CA ASP A 83 2.98 -5.27 -8.03
C ASP A 83 3.67 -4.25 -8.97
N MET A 84 4.46 -3.34 -8.39
CA MET A 84 5.13 -2.30 -9.16
C MET A 84 6.33 -2.81 -9.96
N VAL A 85 6.91 -3.96 -9.61
CA VAL A 85 8.07 -4.52 -10.35
C VAL A 85 7.68 -4.86 -11.79
N GLN A 86 6.44 -5.34 -11.98
CA GLN A 86 5.91 -5.66 -13.31
C GLN A 86 5.77 -4.43 -14.22
N SER A 87 5.71 -3.22 -13.67
CA SER A 87 5.57 -1.98 -14.45
C SER A 87 6.90 -1.47 -15.03
N ALA A 88 8.04 -1.95 -14.53
CA ALA A 88 9.38 -1.48 -14.89
C ALA A 88 10.35 -2.65 -15.16
N THR A 89 9.92 -3.63 -15.95
CA THR A 89 10.62 -4.92 -16.12
C THR A 89 12.05 -4.79 -16.63
N CYS A 90 12.31 -4.00 -17.67
CA CYS A 90 13.68 -3.81 -18.18
C CYS A 90 14.64 -3.30 -17.10
N GLN A 91 14.26 -2.23 -16.41
CA GLN A 91 15.05 -1.61 -15.35
C GLN A 91 15.23 -2.57 -14.17
N ALA A 92 14.17 -3.30 -13.80
CA ALA A 92 14.24 -4.31 -12.75
C ALA A 92 15.25 -5.41 -13.10
N SER A 93 15.24 -5.90 -14.35
CA SER A 93 16.20 -6.90 -14.83
C SER A 93 17.63 -6.39 -14.82
N ASP A 94 17.87 -5.16 -15.31
CA ASP A 94 19.22 -4.56 -15.34
C ASP A 94 19.78 -4.38 -13.93
N LEU A 95 19.00 -3.82 -13.01
CA LEU A 95 19.41 -3.61 -11.62
C LEU A 95 19.64 -4.93 -10.89
N PHE A 96 18.77 -5.92 -11.09
CA PHE A 96 18.93 -7.23 -10.47
C PHE A 96 20.17 -7.98 -11.01
N GLY A 97 20.40 -7.94 -12.33
CA GLY A 97 21.61 -8.51 -12.95
C GLY A 97 22.90 -7.86 -12.43
N ASN A 98 22.91 -6.54 -12.27
CA ASN A 98 24.02 -5.82 -11.69
C ASN A 98 24.30 -6.21 -10.23
N ASN A 99 23.25 -6.46 -9.43
CA ASN A 99 23.42 -6.95 -8.06
C ASN A 99 24.05 -8.34 -8.02
N LEU A 100 23.62 -9.25 -8.90
CA LEU A 100 24.19 -10.59 -8.99
C LEU A 100 25.66 -10.55 -9.45
N SER A 101 25.97 -9.76 -10.47
CA SER A 101 27.35 -9.62 -10.98
C SER A 101 28.31 -9.01 -9.96
N LYS A 102 27.83 -8.23 -9.01
CA LYS A 102 28.67 -7.65 -7.93
C LYS A 102 28.80 -8.59 -6.72
N PHE A 103 27.86 -9.52 -6.57
CA PHE A 103 27.87 -10.49 -5.50
C PHE A 103 28.79 -11.69 -5.80
N LEU A 104 28.83 -12.13 -7.06
CA LEU A 104 29.71 -13.18 -7.57
C LEU A 104 31.14 -12.66 -7.78
#